data_AF-A0A2T6ZMG1-F1
#
_entry.id   AF-A0A2T6ZMG1-F1
#
_cell.length_a   1.000
_cell.length_b   1.000
_cell.length_c   1.000
_cell.angle_alpha   90.00
_cell.angle_beta   90.00
_cell.angle_gamma   90.00
#
_symmetry.space_group_name_H-M   'P 1'
#
loop_
_entity.id
_entity.type
_entity.pdbx_description
1 polymer ?
#
loop_
_entity_poly.entity_id
_entity_poly.type
_entity_poly.pdbx_seq_one_letter_code
_entity_poly.pdbx_strand_id
1 'polypeptide(L)'
;MYKLFDSHHFSINPDDDYKIVCFTPIASVHGIAGRKLDQRLLHDLLRPIDHLLCCHFRQGVLVNVMGARECFLRRTSRPAQILWARS
;
A
#
# COMPACT_ATOMS: atom_id res chain seq x y z
N MET A 1 13.25 3.85 -5.39
CA MET A 1 12.21 2.93 -4.87
C MET A 1 11.01 3.63 -4.24
N TYR A 2 11.18 4.57 -3.30
CA TYR A 2 10.05 5.19 -2.56
C TYR A 2 8.90 5.71 -3.46
N LYS A 3 9.22 6.45 -4.53
CA LYS A 3 8.21 6.98 -5.48
C LYS A 3 7.36 5.89 -6.16
N LEU A 4 7.95 4.73 -6.45
CA LEU A 4 7.22 3.61 -7.09
C LEU A 4 6.26 2.93 -6.10
N PHE A 5 6.64 2.90 -4.83
CA PHE A 5 5.78 2.41 -3.75
C PHE A 5 4.60 3.37 -3.54
N ASP A 6 4.88 4.67 -3.35
CA ASP A 6 3.85 5.70 -3.16
C ASP A 6 2.88 5.85 -4.33
N SER A 7 3.34 5.53 -5.55
CA SER A 7 2.52 5.56 -6.78
C SER A 7 1.83 4.22 -7.08
N HIS A 8 1.84 3.29 -6.12
CA HIS A 8 1.19 1.97 -6.21
C HIS A 8 1.66 1.11 -7.41
N HIS A 9 2.88 1.32 -7.90
CA HIS A 9 3.46 0.46 -8.95
C HIS A 9 3.82 -0.93 -8.41
N PHE A 10 4.09 -1.03 -7.12
CA PHE A 10 4.20 -2.28 -6.38
C PHE A 10 3.72 -2.10 -4.94
N SER A 11 3.41 -3.20 -4.27
CA SER A 11 3.09 -3.22 -2.84
C SER A 11 3.60 -4.50 -2.17
N ILE A 12 3.48 -4.57 -0.85
CA ILE A 12 3.89 -5.71 -0.02
C ILE A 12 2.63 -6.34 0.55
N ASN A 13 2.45 -7.64 0.35
CA ASN A 13 1.32 -8.38 0.91
C ASN A 13 1.72 -9.05 2.24
N PRO A 14 1.28 -8.55 3.40
CA PRO A 14 1.58 -9.18 4.68
C PRO A 14 0.93 -10.56 4.83
N ASP A 15 -0.20 -10.82 4.16
CA ASP A 15 -0.91 -12.10 4.23
C ASP A 15 -0.23 -13.21 3.41
N ASP A 16 0.67 -12.86 2.49
CA ASP A 16 1.44 -13.80 1.66
C ASP A 16 2.94 -13.71 2.00
N ASP A 17 3.27 -13.88 3.29
CA ASP A 17 4.65 -13.90 3.82
C ASP A 17 5.49 -12.67 3.41
N TYR A 18 4.86 -11.49 3.44
CA TYR A 18 5.47 -10.22 3.03
C TYR A 18 6.01 -10.21 1.60
N LYS A 19 5.36 -10.92 0.69
CA LYS A 19 5.72 -10.94 -0.72
C LYS A 19 5.51 -9.58 -1.37
N ILE A 20 6.49 -9.18 -2.16
CA ILE A 20 6.46 -7.99 -3.00
C ILE A 20 5.67 -8.31 -4.28
N VAL A 21 4.58 -7.59 -4.50
CA VAL A 21 3.72 -7.73 -5.67
C VAL A 21 3.88 -6.49 -6.54
N CYS A 22 4.36 -6.68 -7.78
CA CYS A 22 4.48 -5.63 -8.77
C CYS A 22 3.23 -5.62 -9.65
N PHE A 23 2.59 -4.46 -9.77
CA PHE A 23 1.39 -4.28 -10.58
C PHE A 23 1.71 -3.72 -11.97
N THR A 24 2.90 -3.12 -12.15
CA THR A 24 3.31 -2.49 -13.41
C THR A 24 4.64 -3.04 -13.95
N PRO A 25 4.88 -2.92 -15.28
CA PRO A 25 6.14 -3.34 -15.88
C PRO A 25 7.35 -2.59 -15.31
N ILE A 26 7.20 -1.29 -15.01
CA ILE A 26 8.27 -0.45 -14.47
C ILE A 26 8.70 -0.86 -13.04
N ALA A 27 7.82 -1.48 -12.26
CA ALA A 27 8.23 -2.08 -10.99
C ALA A 27 8.94 -3.42 -11.23
N SER A 28 8.47 -4.19 -12.21
CA SER A 28 8.99 -5.53 -12.52
C SER A 28 10.44 -5.54 -13.03
N VAL A 29 10.89 -4.47 -13.71
CA VAL A 29 12.30 -4.35 -14.18
C VAL A 29 13.33 -4.37 -13.03
N HIS A 30 12.89 -4.11 -11.79
CA HIS A 30 13.77 -4.14 -10.62
C HIS A 30 14.03 -5.57 -10.13
N GLY A 31 13.38 -6.60 -10.70
CA GLY A 31 13.61 -8.00 -10.35
C GLY A 31 13.20 -8.37 -8.92
N ILE A 32 12.38 -7.52 -8.27
CA ILE A 32 11.88 -7.70 -6.90
C ILE A 32 10.51 -8.37 -6.84
N ALA A 33 9.83 -8.51 -7.98
CA ALA A 33 8.52 -9.14 -8.06
C ALA A 33 8.57 -10.58 -7.52
N GLY A 34 7.66 -10.91 -6.60
CA GLY A 34 7.57 -12.22 -5.98
C GLY A 34 8.62 -12.51 -4.91
N ARG A 35 9.57 -11.60 -4.65
CA ARG A 35 10.51 -11.74 -3.54
C ARG A 35 9.82 -11.44 -2.22
N LYS A 36 10.32 -12.03 -1.15
CA LYS A 36 9.90 -11.74 0.22
C LYS A 36 10.63 -10.50 0.73
N LEU A 37 9.95 -9.70 1.56
CA LEU A 37 10.60 -8.61 2.26
C LEU A 37 11.70 -9.17 3.17
N ASP A 38 12.84 -8.46 3.22
CA ASP A 38 13.97 -8.86 4.04
C ASP A 38 13.57 -8.96 5.52
N GLN A 39 13.90 -10.07 6.17
CA GLN A 39 13.53 -10.33 7.56
C GLN A 39 14.10 -9.29 8.53
N ARG A 40 15.24 -8.64 8.20
CA ARG A 40 15.80 -7.58 9.04
C ARG A 40 14.89 -6.37 9.13
N LEU A 41 14.12 -6.09 8.06
CA LEU A 41 13.09 -5.06 8.06
C LEU A 41 11.83 -5.49 8.83
N LEU A 42 11.60 -6.80 8.96
CA LEU A 42 10.52 -7.35 9.77
C LEU A 42 10.83 -7.34 11.27
N HIS A 43 12.12 -7.34 11.64
CA HIS A 43 12.58 -7.28 13.03
C HIS A 43 12.89 -5.85 13.51
N ASP A 44 12.73 -4.84 12.66
CA ASP A 44 12.92 -3.44 13.04
C ASP A 44 11.76 -2.94 13.93
N LEU A 45 12.08 -2.25 15.03
CA LEU A 45 11.08 -1.69 15.94
C LEU A 45 10.26 -0.55 15.29
N LEU A 46 10.75 0.05 14.20
CA LEU A 46 10.09 1.07 13.40
C LEU A 46 9.36 0.49 12.18
N ARG A 47 9.19 -0.84 12.15
CA ARG A 47 8.50 -1.52 11.06
C ARG A 47 7.08 -0.96 10.85
N PRO A 48 6.65 -0.77 9.59
CA PRO A 48 5.27 -0.41 9.29
C PRO A 48 4.30 -1.46 9.83
N ILE A 49 3.26 -1.01 10.54
CA ILE A 49 2.21 -1.88 11.06
C ILE A 49 1.56 -2.65 9.89
N ASP A 50 1.36 -3.96 10.05
CA ASP A 50 0.83 -4.85 9.00
C ASP A 50 -0.48 -4.36 8.40
N HIS A 51 -1.32 -3.72 9.23
CA HIS A 51 -2.56 -3.10 8.78
C HIS A 51 -2.32 -2.03 7.70
N LEU A 52 -1.29 -1.19 7.85
CA LEU A 52 -0.95 -0.17 6.85
C LEU A 52 -0.44 -0.80 5.55
N LEU A 53 0.36 -1.86 5.63
CA LEU A 53 0.82 -2.60 4.45
C LEU A 53 -0.35 -3.28 3.73
N CYS A 54 -1.27 -3.91 4.46
CA CYS A 54 -2.47 -4.52 3.89
C CYS A 54 -3.35 -3.46 3.20
N CYS A 55 -3.51 -2.29 3.83
CA CYS A 55 -4.24 -1.18 3.23
C CYS A 55 -3.58 -0.69 1.93
N HIS A 56 -2.25 -0.52 1.92
CA HIS A 56 -1.50 -0.11 0.74
C HIS A 56 -1.59 -1.15 -0.39
N PHE A 57 -1.49 -2.45 -0.06
CA PHE A 57 -1.69 -3.54 -1.00
C PHE A 57 -3.08 -3.52 -1.63
N ARG A 58 -4.13 -3.37 -0.83
CA ARG A 58 -5.51 -3.24 -1.34
C ARG A 58 -5.66 -2.04 -2.27
N GLN A 59 -5.09 -0.89 -1.92
CA GLN A 59 -5.09 0.27 -2.82
C GLN A 59 -4.37 -0.02 -4.14
N GLY A 60 -3.22 -0.69 -4.10
CA GLY A 60 -2.49 -1.08 -5.31
C GLY A 60 -3.28 -2.03 -6.20
N VAL A 61 -3.98 -3.01 -5.62
CA VAL A 61 -4.89 -3.88 -6.37
C VAL A 61 -6.05 -3.07 -6.96
N LEU A 62 -6.69 -2.20 -6.18
CA LEU A 62 -7.82 -1.39 -6.66
C LEU A 62 -7.43 -0.46 -7.81
N VAL A 63 -6.32 0.26 -7.67
CA VAL A 63 -5.83 1.19 -8.70
C VAL A 63 -5.48 0.45 -10.00
N ASN A 64 -4.79 -0.68 -9.91
CA ASN A 64 -4.25 -1.36 -11.09
C ASN A 64 -5.17 -2.42 -11.71
N VAL A 65 -6.06 -3.04 -10.92
CA VAL A 65 -6.92 -4.16 -11.39
C VAL A 65 -8.39 -3.74 -11.52
N MET A 66 -8.90 -2.91 -10.60
CA MET A 66 -10.32 -2.52 -10.58
C MET A 66 -10.59 -1.18 -11.31
N GLY A 67 -9.54 -0.47 -11.72
CA GLY A 67 -9.63 0.76 -12.50
C GLY A 67 -10.19 1.93 -11.69
N ALA A 68 -9.33 2.56 -10.87
CA ALA A 68 -9.44 3.91 -10.29
C ALA A 68 -10.81 4.42 -9.75
N ARG A 69 -11.78 3.54 -9.52
CA ARG A 69 -13.10 3.90 -9.03
C ARG A 69 -13.28 3.24 -7.67
N GLU A 70 -13.50 4.09 -6.68
CA GLU A 70 -13.73 3.82 -5.25
C GLU A 70 -12.63 3.17 -4.40
N CYS A 71 -11.48 3.84 -4.28
CA CYS A 71 -10.59 3.65 -3.13
C CYS A 71 -11.14 4.35 -1.87
N PHE A 72 -12.10 3.72 -1.17
CA PHE A 72 -12.46 4.08 0.20
C PHE A 72 -11.43 3.51 1.18
N LEU A 73 -10.24 4.12 1.24
CA LEU A 73 -9.40 3.98 2.43
C LEU A 73 -9.54 5.22 3.30
N ARG A 74 -10.20 5.04 4.45
CA ARG A 74 -10.31 5.99 5.55
C ARG A 74 -8.91 6.40 6.00
N ARG A 75 -8.37 7.48 5.41
CA ARG A 75 -7.33 8.32 6.02
C ARG A 75 -7.95 8.90 7.30
N THR A 76 -7.76 8.25 8.45
CA THR A 76 -8.13 8.87 9.73
C THR A 76 -7.17 10.00 10.01
N SER A 77 -7.43 11.14 9.38
CA SER A 77 -7.01 12.49 9.78
C SER A 77 -7.88 13.47 9.00
N ARG A 78 -9.21 13.41 9.20
CA ARG A 78 -9.96 14.66 9.23
C ARG A 78 -9.75 15.19 10.66
N PRO A 79 -9.03 16.31 10.87
CA PRO A 79 -9.17 16.99 12.15
C PRO A 79 -10.63 17.41 12.26
N ALA A 80 -11.14 17.39 13.48
CA ALA A 80 -12.49 17.80 13.83
C ALA A 80 -12.88 19.13 13.17
N GLN A 81 -13.72 19.08 12.13
CA GLN A 81 -14.58 20.19 11.72
C GLN A 81 -15.92 19.60 11.29
N ILE A 82 -16.70 19.20 12.29
CA ILE A 82 -18.16 19.23 12.18
C ILE A 82 -18.56 20.64 12.58
N LEU A 83 -18.61 21.50 11.57
CA LEU A 83 -19.30 22.80 11.47
C LEU A 83 -19.00 23.17 10.00
N TRP A 84 -19.87 23.06 9.02
CA TRP A 84 -21.26 23.46 8.93
C TRP A 84 -21.94 22.68 7.79
N ALA A 85 -23.19 22.29 7.96
CA ALA A 85 -24.31 22.72 7.09
C ALA A 85 -25.56 21.85 7.30
N ARG A 86 -26.72 22.52 7.33
CA ARG A 86 -28.10 22.04 7.16
C ARG A 86 -28.71 21.45 8.44
N SER A 87 -29.76 22.00 9.05
CA SER A 87 -30.80 22.95 8.64
C SER A 87 -31.34 23.69 9.85
#